data_AF-A0A6L7WUJ5-F1
#
_entry.id   AF-A0A6L7WUJ5-F1
#
_cell.length_a   1.000
_cell.length_b   1.000
_cell.length_c   1.000
_cell.angle_alpha   90.00
_cell.angle_beta   90.00
_cell.angle_gamma   90.00
#
_symmetry.space_group_name_H-M   'P 1'
#
loop_
_entity.id
_entity.type
_entity.pdbx_description
1 polymer ?
#
loop_
_entity_poly.entity_id
_entity_poly.type
_entity_poly.pdbx_seq_one_letter_code
_entity_poly.pdbx_strand_id
1 'polypeptide(L)'
;MTAGCATAMTGGSTRAWRLPVPPLDVARYLVLAAVPAVAACAPGPRDTVAEDRTPARLRVEVSYAAGVHDGPLTGRLFLGLSPSADPEPRIAAYNSARQRDGRVPFFATDVADVEPGETMVIDAAADGYPYARLGELPPGDYWIQALVHVYTEYRRRDGHVVWAPQDQWEGQRWAFSPGNLISAPQRARVDPGSDTPIQLELTGEIPPIETPPDTAWVRRVKIRSRILSDWWGHPMYLGAVVLLPRGYDENPEMRYPVVFEADHFKLDPAFGFTTEPPSGEPQLFAQMMRESGGMRESGYDFQRAWTGDDFPRLIAVTIQHPTPFFDDSYGLNSANNGPYGDAIHKELIPYLEENFRMIGEPYARVLTGGSTGGWISLASQIHYPTFYGGTWTFYPDSVDFRRYQLIDIYEDESAFLVPDAVPGAPERMFQRTIEGQPVGSVRQLSQLERAQGSRGRSGGQIDAWNAAYGPTDADGYPRRLWNLETGVIDREVAHHMRDNGYDLRHYLEENWPRIGPDLVGKIRIYNPEMDQFYLPYAVYLLEEFLEGTTDPHYGGEFVHGRPMKGHLWSPFTNAELIRRMAEHISGNAPAGASTAWYEAGSR
;
A
#
# COMPACT_ATOMS: atom_id res chain seq x y z
N MET A 1 8.30 -45.77 44.56
CA MET A 1 8.69 -46.48 45.79
C MET A 1 10.09 -46.00 46.15
N THR A 2 10.17 -45.08 47.12
CA THR A 2 10.87 -45.23 48.42
C THR A 2 12.39 -45.15 48.28
N ALA A 3 13.16 -44.34 48.99
CA ALA A 3 13.00 -43.30 50.03
C ALA A 3 14.42 -42.66 50.10
N GLY A 4 14.65 -41.37 50.35
CA GLY A 4 14.17 -40.58 51.46
C GLY A 4 15.22 -40.56 52.58
N CYS A 5 15.94 -39.44 52.75
CA CYS A 5 16.27 -38.92 54.08
C CYS A 5 16.55 -37.40 54.04
N ALA A 6 15.61 -36.69 54.65
CA ALA A 6 15.61 -35.30 55.11
C ALA A 6 16.53 -35.17 56.37
N THR A 7 16.85 -34.04 57.02
CA THR A 7 16.61 -32.59 56.97
C THR A 7 17.50 -31.99 58.07
N ALA A 8 17.98 -30.75 57.95
CA ALA A 8 17.86 -29.71 59.00
C ALA A 8 18.54 -28.37 58.60
N MET A 9 17.68 -27.39 58.32
CA MET A 9 17.65 -25.96 58.68
C MET A 9 18.95 -25.13 58.84
N THR A 10 19.03 -23.97 58.15
CA THR A 10 18.61 -22.64 58.64
C THR A 10 19.09 -21.53 57.69
N GLY A 11 18.36 -20.40 57.63
CA GLY A 11 18.93 -19.10 57.21
C GLY A 11 18.34 -18.52 55.93
N GLY A 12 17.46 -17.53 56.07
CA GLY A 12 16.79 -16.82 54.99
C GLY A 12 17.54 -15.60 54.45
N SER A 13 16.79 -14.85 53.64
CA SER A 13 16.97 -13.48 53.15
C SER A 13 17.55 -13.29 51.74
N THR A 14 16.63 -12.81 50.92
CA THR A 14 16.67 -12.19 49.58
C THR A 14 17.75 -11.13 49.40
N ARG A 15 18.48 -11.16 48.27
CA ARG A 15 19.30 -10.03 47.78
C ARG A 15 18.74 -9.50 46.46
N ALA A 16 18.23 -8.28 46.53
CA ALA A 16 18.04 -7.39 45.39
C ALA A 16 19.39 -6.76 45.01
N TRP A 17 19.68 -6.70 43.71
CA TRP A 17 20.85 -6.00 43.17
C TRP A 17 20.45 -4.56 42.81
N ARG A 18 20.97 -3.58 43.56
CA ARG A 18 20.95 -2.15 43.20
C ARG A 18 22.36 -1.72 42.81
N LEU A 19 22.51 -1.14 41.63
CA LEU A 19 23.72 -0.48 41.14
C LEU A 19 23.87 0.92 41.77
N PRO A 20 25.10 1.39 42.09
CA PRO A 20 25.31 2.71 42.68
C PRO A 20 25.50 3.81 41.63
N VAL A 21 24.86 4.96 41.87
CA VAL A 21 25.05 6.24 41.16
C VAL A 21 26.02 7.10 41.98
N PRO A 22 27.06 7.73 41.39
CA PRO A 22 27.90 8.69 42.11
C PRO A 22 27.33 10.12 42.03
N PRO A 23 27.61 10.99 43.02
CA PRO A 23 27.01 12.33 43.11
C PRO A 23 27.73 13.38 42.26
N LEU A 24 26.95 14.36 41.78
CA LEU A 24 27.41 15.61 41.17
C LEU A 24 27.85 16.59 42.27
N ASP A 25 29.08 17.10 42.17
CA ASP A 25 29.59 18.17 43.03
C ASP A 25 29.89 19.41 42.17
N VAL A 26 29.21 20.51 42.49
CA VAL A 26 29.30 21.81 41.78
C VAL A 26 29.97 22.79 42.72
N ALA A 27 31.26 23.09 42.50
CA ALA A 27 31.87 24.36 42.90
C ALA A 27 33.32 24.53 42.42
N ARG A 28 33.55 25.71 41.82
CA ARG A 28 34.80 26.50 41.77
C ARG A 28 35.95 25.94 40.92
N TYR A 29 36.25 26.63 39.81
CA TYR A 29 37.57 27.23 39.59
C TYR A 29 37.46 28.46 38.68
N LEU A 30 37.99 29.58 39.17
CA LEU A 30 38.17 30.85 38.47
C LEU A 30 39.67 31.16 38.48
N VAL A 31 40.12 31.79 37.39
CA VAL A 31 41.37 32.57 37.21
C VAL A 31 42.64 31.77 36.81
N LEU A 32 43.13 31.96 35.57
CA LEU A 32 44.16 32.96 35.23
C LEU A 32 44.40 33.04 33.71
N ALA A 33 44.43 34.27 33.21
CA ALA A 33 44.76 34.64 31.85
C ALA A 33 46.28 34.64 31.61
N ALA A 34 46.70 34.15 30.44
CA ALA A 34 47.99 34.49 29.85
C ALA A 34 47.82 34.60 28.32
N VAL A 35 48.05 35.80 27.80
CA VAL A 35 48.06 36.12 26.37
C VAL A 35 49.47 35.87 25.81
N PRO A 36 49.58 35.26 24.63
CA PRO A 36 50.52 35.76 23.65
C PRO A 36 49.81 36.13 22.35
N ALA A 37 50.16 37.31 21.84
CA ALA A 37 49.80 37.78 20.51
C ALA A 37 50.64 37.06 19.42
N VAL A 38 50.26 37.29 18.15
CA VAL A 38 50.86 36.83 16.87
C VAL A 38 50.15 35.58 16.29
N ALA A 39 49.55 35.54 15.10
CA ALA A 39 49.43 36.47 13.97
C ALA A 39 48.05 36.27 13.30
N ALA A 40 47.47 37.35 12.77
CA ALA A 40 46.24 37.32 11.99
C ALA A 40 46.50 36.71 10.60
N CYS A 41 46.10 35.44 10.41
CA CYS A 41 45.78 34.94 9.07
C CYS A 41 44.33 35.31 8.77
N ALA A 42 44.13 36.22 7.82
CA ALA A 42 42.82 36.50 7.26
C ALA A 42 42.21 35.19 6.71
N PRO A 43 40.91 34.91 6.94
CA PRO A 43 40.25 33.83 6.23
C PRO A 43 40.22 34.21 4.75
N GLY A 44 40.96 33.45 3.93
CA GLY A 44 40.79 33.51 2.48
C GLY A 44 39.33 33.20 2.12
N PRO A 45 38.84 33.69 0.96
CA PRO A 45 37.52 33.33 0.49
C PRO A 45 37.47 31.80 0.45
N ARG A 46 36.53 31.23 1.20
CA ARG A 46 36.22 29.82 1.08
C ARG A 46 35.71 29.66 -0.34
N ASP A 47 36.49 28.95 -1.16
CA ASP A 47 35.97 28.33 -2.37
C ASP A 47 34.84 27.42 -1.91
N THR A 48 33.63 27.96 -1.92
CA THR A 48 32.44 27.16 -2.10
C THR A 48 32.67 26.42 -3.40
N VAL A 49 32.98 25.13 -3.32
CA VAL A 49 32.62 24.22 -4.39
C VAL A 49 31.09 24.17 -4.37
N ALA A 50 30.48 25.24 -4.87
CA ALA A 50 29.25 25.10 -5.59
C ALA A 50 29.63 24.14 -6.72
N GLU A 51 29.16 22.91 -6.67
CA GLU A 51 29.05 22.14 -7.91
C GLU A 51 28.35 23.08 -8.88
N ASP A 52 29.09 23.47 -9.93
CA ASP A 52 28.57 24.17 -11.08
C ASP A 52 27.59 23.22 -11.76
N ARG A 53 26.39 23.10 -11.17
CA ARG A 53 25.26 22.40 -11.76
C ARG A 53 24.84 23.26 -12.92
N THR A 54 25.52 23.06 -14.04
CA THR A 54 25.12 23.64 -15.32
C THR A 54 23.63 23.30 -15.48
N PRO A 55 22.75 24.30 -15.60
CA PRO A 55 21.33 24.02 -15.77
C PRO A 55 21.18 23.09 -16.97
N ALA A 56 20.38 22.03 -16.84
CA ALA A 56 20.19 21.10 -17.93
C ALA A 56 19.69 21.87 -19.16
N ARG A 57 20.39 21.73 -20.27
CA ARG A 57 20.02 22.34 -21.56
C ARG A 57 19.39 21.32 -22.50
N LEU A 58 19.57 20.04 -22.17
CA LEU A 58 18.98 18.94 -22.92
C LEU A 58 17.47 19.04 -22.92
N ARG A 59 16.89 18.88 -24.11
CA ARG A 59 15.46 18.75 -24.34
C ARG A 59 15.20 17.41 -25.03
N VAL A 60 14.25 16.65 -24.52
CA VAL A 60 13.71 15.49 -25.22
C VAL A 60 12.37 15.91 -25.80
N GLU A 61 12.32 15.99 -27.12
CA GLU A 61 11.16 16.41 -27.88
C GLU A 61 10.40 15.16 -28.33
N VAL A 62 9.12 15.10 -27.97
CA VAL A 62 8.26 13.94 -28.19
C VAL A 62 7.05 14.39 -28.99
N SER A 63 6.86 13.82 -30.17
CA SER A 63 5.64 13.96 -30.96
C SER A 63 4.85 12.66 -30.96
N TYR A 64 3.62 12.69 -31.45
CA TYR A 64 2.85 11.47 -31.75
C TYR A 64 2.40 11.46 -33.21
N ALA A 65 2.45 10.27 -33.82
CA ALA A 65 2.06 10.10 -35.21
C ALA A 65 0.55 10.32 -35.38
N ALA A 66 0.15 10.92 -36.51
CA ALA A 66 -1.25 11.09 -36.86
C ALA A 66 -1.96 9.73 -36.91
N GLY A 67 -3.10 9.61 -36.23
CA GLY A 67 -3.91 8.39 -36.18
C GLY A 67 -3.57 7.40 -35.06
N VAL A 68 -2.57 7.69 -34.21
CA VAL A 68 -2.29 6.90 -33.00
C VAL A 68 -3.22 7.31 -31.84
N HIS A 69 -3.67 8.57 -31.82
CA HIS A 69 -4.62 9.08 -30.85
C HIS A 69 -5.55 10.10 -31.52
N ASP A 70 -6.83 10.06 -31.17
CA ASP A 70 -7.83 10.97 -31.69
C ASP A 70 -7.98 12.20 -30.77
N GLY A 71 -7.76 13.39 -31.33
CA GLY A 71 -7.94 14.65 -30.63
C GLY A 71 -6.81 15.02 -29.64
N PRO A 72 -7.03 16.06 -28.82
CA PRO A 72 -6.03 16.57 -27.89
C PRO A 72 -5.66 15.57 -26.82
N LEU A 73 -4.36 15.49 -26.53
CA LEU A 73 -3.78 14.59 -25.55
C LEU A 73 -3.51 15.33 -24.23
N THR A 74 -4.17 14.86 -23.16
CA THR A 74 -3.94 15.31 -21.78
C THR A 74 -3.49 14.11 -20.95
N GLY A 75 -2.43 14.27 -20.17
CA GLY A 75 -1.81 13.15 -19.47
C GLY A 75 -0.50 13.50 -18.79
N ARG A 76 0.33 12.47 -18.59
CA ARG A 76 1.70 12.62 -18.10
C ARG A 76 2.68 11.94 -19.04
N LEU A 77 3.63 12.70 -19.55
CA LEU A 77 4.71 12.21 -20.40
C LEU A 77 5.85 11.71 -19.53
N PHE A 78 6.27 10.47 -19.76
CA PHE A 78 7.39 9.78 -19.12
C PHE A 78 8.52 9.54 -20.11
N LEU A 79 9.75 9.55 -19.61
CA LEU A 79 10.96 9.09 -20.29
C LEU A 79 11.68 8.10 -19.37
N GLY A 80 11.69 6.82 -19.75
CA GLY A 80 12.49 5.79 -19.08
C GLY A 80 13.89 5.68 -19.68
N LEU A 81 14.92 5.49 -18.83
CA LEU A 81 16.31 5.38 -19.26
C LEU A 81 16.95 4.11 -18.69
N SER A 82 17.34 3.18 -19.54
CA SER A 82 17.83 1.85 -19.17
C SER A 82 19.19 1.53 -19.82
N PRO A 83 20.05 0.73 -19.18
CA PRO A 83 21.25 0.18 -19.84
C PRO A 83 20.92 -0.88 -20.91
N SER A 84 19.69 -1.39 -20.95
CA SER A 84 19.22 -2.43 -21.88
C SER A 84 17.91 -2.01 -22.57
N ALA A 85 17.69 -2.52 -23.80
CA ALA A 85 16.41 -2.42 -24.49
C ALA A 85 15.39 -3.45 -23.99
N ASP A 86 15.85 -4.50 -23.29
CA ASP A 86 15.04 -5.62 -22.81
C ASP A 86 15.25 -5.82 -21.29
N PRO A 87 14.18 -5.78 -20.46
CA PRO A 87 12.83 -5.35 -20.85
C PRO A 87 12.82 -3.89 -21.33
N GLU A 88 11.75 -3.50 -22.02
CA GLU A 88 11.58 -2.13 -22.53
C GLU A 88 11.88 -1.07 -21.44
N PRO A 89 12.55 0.06 -21.75
CA PRO A 89 12.94 1.05 -20.74
C PRO A 89 11.79 1.55 -19.87
N ARG A 90 10.56 1.68 -20.40
CA ARG A 90 9.37 2.02 -19.60
C ARG A 90 9.07 0.97 -18.52
N ILE A 91 9.21 -0.33 -18.84
CA ILE A 91 8.96 -1.45 -17.94
C ILE A 91 10.08 -1.51 -16.89
N ALA A 92 11.33 -1.36 -17.33
CA ALA A 92 12.49 -1.32 -16.46
C ALA A 92 12.38 -0.19 -15.42
N ALA A 93 12.00 1.02 -15.87
CA ALA A 93 11.77 2.17 -15.01
C ALA A 93 10.62 1.95 -14.02
N TYR A 94 9.48 1.45 -14.51
CA TYR A 94 8.33 1.10 -13.66
C TYR A 94 8.71 0.08 -12.58
N ASN A 95 9.43 -0.99 -12.95
CA ASN A 95 9.83 -2.02 -12.02
C ASN A 95 10.82 -1.50 -10.98
N SER A 96 11.76 -0.64 -11.37
CA SER A 96 12.68 0.02 -10.44
C SER A 96 11.95 0.95 -9.46
N ALA A 97 10.98 1.72 -9.95
CA ALA A 97 10.09 2.54 -9.14
C ALA A 97 9.27 1.70 -8.15
N ARG A 98 8.63 0.62 -8.62
CA ARG A 98 7.81 -0.28 -7.79
C ARG A 98 8.66 -0.99 -6.71
N GLN A 99 9.89 -1.32 -7.03
CA GLN A 99 10.86 -1.91 -6.08
C GLN A 99 11.52 -0.88 -5.17
N ARG A 100 11.38 0.42 -5.48
CA ARG A 100 11.98 1.55 -4.76
C ARG A 100 13.50 1.42 -4.66
N ASP A 101 14.14 0.83 -5.69
CA ASP A 101 15.56 0.51 -5.68
C ASP A 101 16.44 1.53 -6.44
N GLY A 102 15.81 2.46 -7.17
CA GLY A 102 16.48 3.54 -7.89
C GLY A 102 17.46 3.08 -8.99
N ARG A 103 17.37 1.84 -9.46
CA ARG A 103 18.30 1.31 -10.48
C ARG A 103 18.08 1.84 -11.89
N VAL A 104 16.84 2.17 -12.24
CA VAL A 104 16.47 2.60 -13.59
C VAL A 104 15.82 3.98 -13.50
N PRO A 105 16.51 5.04 -13.96
CA PRO A 105 15.97 6.39 -13.90
C PRO A 105 14.78 6.60 -14.83
N PHE A 106 13.88 7.49 -14.41
CA PHE A 106 12.89 8.09 -15.30
C PHE A 106 12.64 9.56 -14.95
N PHE A 107 12.14 10.29 -15.92
CA PHE A 107 11.69 11.68 -15.78
C PHE A 107 10.29 11.82 -16.35
N ALA A 108 9.50 12.75 -15.79
CA ALA A 108 8.16 12.99 -16.27
C ALA A 108 7.69 14.42 -16.08
N THR A 109 6.73 14.81 -16.92
CA THR A 109 6.02 16.09 -16.84
C THR A 109 4.57 15.90 -17.26
N ASP A 110 3.67 16.74 -16.75
CA ASP A 110 2.30 16.78 -17.24
C ASP A 110 2.25 17.42 -18.63
N VAL A 111 1.31 16.96 -19.44
CA VAL A 111 0.97 17.51 -20.75
C VAL A 111 -0.55 17.71 -20.80
N ALA A 112 -1.01 18.77 -21.46
CA ALA A 112 -2.42 19.12 -21.52
C ALA A 112 -2.77 19.68 -22.89
N ASP A 113 -3.91 19.23 -23.41
CA ASP A 113 -4.52 19.69 -24.66
C ASP A 113 -3.54 19.71 -25.85
N VAL A 114 -2.65 18.72 -25.94
CA VAL A 114 -1.63 18.63 -27.00
C VAL A 114 -2.26 18.13 -28.29
N GLU A 115 -2.20 18.91 -29.36
CA GLU A 115 -2.79 18.56 -30.66
C GLU A 115 -1.88 17.64 -31.50
N PRO A 116 -2.42 16.91 -32.49
CA PRO A 116 -1.62 16.06 -33.36
C PRO A 116 -0.52 16.85 -34.09
N GLY A 117 0.72 16.41 -33.93
CA GLY A 117 1.90 17.07 -34.51
C GLY A 117 2.52 18.17 -33.64
N GLU A 118 1.92 18.52 -32.50
CA GLU A 118 2.58 19.34 -31.50
C GLU A 118 3.65 18.55 -30.74
N THR A 119 4.72 19.25 -30.35
CA THR A 119 5.85 18.67 -29.64
C THR A 119 5.68 18.84 -28.14
N MET A 120 5.63 17.71 -27.43
CA MET A 120 5.79 17.66 -25.97
C MET A 120 7.27 17.66 -25.61
N VAL A 121 7.62 18.18 -24.44
CA VAL A 121 9.03 18.38 -24.06
C VAL A 121 9.28 17.90 -22.64
N ILE A 122 10.30 17.05 -22.47
CA ILE A 122 10.95 16.81 -21.18
C ILE A 122 12.25 17.62 -21.14
N ASP A 123 12.37 18.50 -20.15
CA ASP A 123 13.51 19.40 -19.97
C ASP A 123 14.00 19.44 -18.51
N ALA A 124 14.77 20.47 -18.15
CA ALA A 124 15.33 20.67 -16.82
C ALA A 124 14.30 20.69 -15.69
N ALA A 125 13.05 21.06 -15.97
CA ALA A 125 11.99 21.17 -14.98
C ALA A 125 11.28 19.84 -14.72
N ALA A 126 11.53 18.80 -15.52
CA ALA A 126 10.89 17.49 -15.31
C ALA A 126 11.22 16.90 -13.94
N ASP A 127 10.23 16.26 -13.33
CA ASP A 127 10.39 15.54 -12.08
C ASP A 127 11.02 14.17 -12.37
N GLY A 128 12.04 13.78 -11.59
CA GLY A 128 12.72 12.50 -11.81
C GLY A 128 12.89 11.66 -10.56
N TYR A 129 13.23 10.39 -10.82
CA TYR A 129 13.69 9.43 -9.81
C TYR A 129 14.72 8.47 -10.42
N PRO A 130 15.80 8.09 -9.71
CA PRO A 130 16.20 8.58 -8.38
C PRO A 130 16.81 9.98 -8.39
N TYR A 131 17.16 10.50 -9.57
CA TYR A 131 17.65 11.87 -9.74
C TYR A 131 16.49 12.85 -9.73
N ALA A 132 16.56 13.93 -8.95
CA ALA A 132 15.41 14.82 -8.77
C ALA A 132 15.05 15.60 -10.04
N ARG A 133 16.05 15.85 -10.89
CA ARG A 133 15.97 16.65 -12.12
C ARG A 133 16.87 16.05 -13.20
N LEU A 134 16.57 16.34 -14.47
CA LEU A 134 17.33 15.83 -15.63
C LEU A 134 18.82 16.22 -15.57
N GLY A 135 19.14 17.39 -15.02
CA GLY A 135 20.52 17.88 -14.88
C GLY A 135 21.43 17.07 -13.96
N GLU A 136 20.84 16.22 -13.11
CA GLU A 136 21.60 15.38 -12.17
C GLU A 136 21.96 14.01 -12.78
N LEU A 137 21.40 13.69 -13.95
CA LEU A 137 21.68 12.43 -14.64
C LEU A 137 23.13 12.42 -15.17
N PRO A 138 23.92 11.37 -14.93
CA PRO A 138 25.25 11.26 -15.52
C PRO A 138 25.20 11.21 -17.06
N PRO A 139 26.07 11.94 -17.78
CA PRO A 139 26.17 11.79 -19.23
C PRO A 139 26.56 10.35 -19.62
N GLY A 140 25.86 9.75 -20.59
CA GLY A 140 26.03 8.34 -20.90
C GLY A 140 25.26 7.87 -22.12
N ASP A 141 25.52 6.62 -22.52
CA ASP A 141 24.71 5.94 -23.53
C ASP A 141 23.57 5.21 -22.83
N TYR A 142 22.34 5.50 -23.24
CA TYR A 142 21.13 4.90 -22.67
C TYR A 142 20.24 4.35 -23.78
N TRP A 143 19.47 3.31 -23.44
CA TRP A 143 18.21 3.03 -24.10
C TRP A 143 17.13 3.90 -23.47
N ILE A 144 16.49 4.71 -24.30
CA ILE A 144 15.44 5.64 -23.88
C ILE A 144 14.10 5.25 -24.53
N GLN A 145 13.02 5.51 -23.81
CA GLN A 145 11.67 5.29 -24.33
C GLN A 145 10.70 6.30 -23.74
N ALA A 146 9.89 6.91 -24.60
CA ALA A 146 8.80 7.79 -24.18
C ALA A 146 7.50 7.00 -24.01
N LEU A 147 6.71 7.36 -23.00
CA LEU A 147 5.35 6.91 -22.80
C LEU A 147 4.49 8.09 -22.38
N VAL A 148 3.28 8.23 -22.94
CA VAL A 148 2.27 9.13 -22.37
C VAL A 148 1.22 8.29 -21.65
N HIS A 149 1.09 8.55 -20.35
CA HIS A 149 -0.03 8.06 -19.56
C HIS A 149 -1.22 8.97 -19.80
N VAL A 150 -2.19 8.48 -20.56
CA VAL A 150 -3.37 9.25 -20.99
C VAL A 150 -4.34 9.42 -19.83
N TYR A 151 -4.84 10.64 -19.64
CA TYR A 151 -5.84 10.93 -18.62
C TYR A 151 -7.22 11.08 -19.22
N THR A 152 -8.22 10.68 -18.44
CA THR A 152 -9.65 10.81 -18.74
C THR A 152 -10.23 12.02 -17.99
N GLU A 153 -11.07 12.80 -18.65
CA GLU A 153 -11.84 13.87 -17.99
C GLU A 153 -13.00 13.25 -17.18
N TYR A 154 -13.02 13.51 -15.88
CA TYR A 154 -14.08 13.14 -14.97
C TYR A 154 -14.84 14.38 -14.51
N ARG A 155 -16.16 14.38 -14.77
CA ARG A 155 -17.09 15.42 -14.31
C ARG A 155 -17.80 14.90 -13.07
N ARG A 156 -17.18 15.11 -11.92
CA ARG A 156 -17.61 14.52 -10.66
C ARG A 156 -18.89 15.18 -10.14
N ARG A 157 -19.66 14.40 -9.39
CA ARG A 157 -20.94 14.81 -8.81
C ARG A 157 -20.83 15.95 -7.80
N ASP A 158 -19.67 16.10 -7.18
CA ASP A 158 -19.37 17.20 -6.25
C ASP A 158 -19.10 18.54 -6.96
N GLY A 159 -19.15 18.57 -8.30
CA GLY A 159 -19.02 19.78 -9.11
C GLY A 159 -17.62 20.02 -9.66
N HIS A 160 -16.64 19.18 -9.30
CA HIS A 160 -15.27 19.28 -9.81
C HIS A 160 -15.10 18.58 -11.17
N VAL A 161 -14.22 19.14 -11.99
CA VAL A 161 -13.74 18.50 -13.22
C VAL A 161 -12.26 18.20 -13.04
N VAL A 162 -11.90 16.92 -13.11
CA VAL A 162 -10.52 16.46 -12.93
C VAL A 162 -10.10 15.59 -14.12
N TRP A 163 -8.82 15.61 -14.44
CA TRP A 163 -8.20 14.70 -15.39
C TRP A 163 -7.43 13.65 -14.58
N ALA A 164 -7.70 12.36 -14.76
CA ALA A 164 -7.01 11.32 -14.02
C ALA A 164 -6.83 10.06 -14.87
N PRO A 165 -5.85 9.20 -14.55
CA PRO A 165 -5.79 7.85 -15.11
C PRO A 165 -7.14 7.14 -15.00
N GLN A 166 -7.57 6.48 -16.07
CA GLN A 166 -8.66 5.52 -15.96
C GLN A 166 -8.06 4.13 -15.80
N ASP A 167 -8.38 3.44 -14.71
CA ASP A 167 -8.04 2.01 -14.61
C ASP A 167 -8.80 1.22 -15.69
N GLN A 168 -8.05 0.51 -16.52
CA GLN A 168 -8.53 -0.36 -17.59
C GLN A 168 -8.39 -1.84 -17.20
N TRP A 169 -8.55 -2.15 -15.91
CA TRP A 169 -8.42 -3.48 -15.33
C TRP A 169 -6.98 -4.00 -15.17
N GLU A 170 -6.01 -3.09 -15.14
CA GLU A 170 -4.61 -3.38 -14.89
C GLU A 170 -4.18 -3.07 -13.44
N GLY A 171 -4.93 -2.31 -12.65
CA GLY A 171 -4.55 -1.93 -11.28
C GLY A 171 -3.59 -0.74 -11.25
N GLN A 172 -3.92 0.35 -11.96
CA GLN A 172 -3.17 1.62 -11.96
C GLN A 172 -1.67 1.50 -12.26
N ARG A 173 -1.31 0.60 -13.19
CA ARG A 173 0.09 0.37 -13.60
C ARG A 173 0.41 1.15 -14.86
N TRP A 174 0.89 2.39 -14.71
CA TRP A 174 1.12 3.33 -15.83
C TRP A 174 1.94 2.75 -17.00
N ALA A 175 2.93 1.89 -16.74
CA ALA A 175 3.73 1.28 -17.80
C ALA A 175 2.98 0.22 -18.61
N PHE A 176 1.81 -0.23 -18.16
CA PHE A 176 1.01 -1.31 -18.73
C PHE A 176 -0.44 -0.89 -19.00
N SER A 177 -0.81 0.37 -18.75
CA SER A 177 -2.19 0.82 -18.89
C SER A 177 -2.59 0.87 -20.38
N PRO A 178 -3.62 0.11 -20.80
CA PRO A 178 -4.18 0.17 -22.14
C PRO A 178 -4.53 1.59 -22.59
N GLY A 179 -4.29 1.90 -23.85
CA GLY A 179 -4.51 3.25 -24.40
C GLY A 179 -3.33 4.21 -24.21
N ASN A 180 -2.35 3.87 -23.37
CA ASN A 180 -1.15 4.67 -23.26
C ASN A 180 -0.32 4.62 -24.54
N LEU A 181 0.18 5.79 -24.95
CA LEU A 181 0.98 5.93 -26.16
C LEU A 181 2.46 5.67 -25.86
N ILE A 182 3.15 4.96 -26.73
CA ILE A 182 4.56 4.58 -26.54
C ILE A 182 5.41 4.82 -27.79
N SER A 183 6.67 5.19 -27.57
CA SER A 183 7.71 5.13 -28.60
C SER A 183 8.36 3.75 -28.63
N ALA A 184 9.04 3.43 -29.74
CA ALA A 184 10.03 2.36 -29.74
C ALA A 184 11.22 2.73 -28.81
N PRO A 185 11.87 1.75 -28.17
CA PRO A 185 13.15 1.98 -27.50
C PRO A 185 14.21 2.46 -28.47
N GLN A 186 14.90 3.55 -28.14
CA GLN A 186 15.97 4.14 -28.95
C GLN A 186 17.26 4.21 -28.15
N ARG A 187 18.40 3.86 -28.76
CA ARG A 187 19.71 4.13 -28.17
C ARG A 187 20.10 5.58 -28.42
N ALA A 188 20.41 6.32 -27.36
CA ALA A 188 20.84 7.71 -27.45
C ALA A 188 22.00 8.00 -26.49
N ARG A 189 22.88 8.92 -26.91
CA ARG A 189 23.81 9.58 -25.99
C ARG A 189 23.04 10.67 -25.27
N VAL A 190 22.83 10.51 -23.97
CA VAL A 190 22.17 11.49 -23.12
C VAL A 190 23.25 12.28 -22.40
N ASP A 191 23.26 13.59 -22.60
CA ASP A 191 24.14 14.53 -21.90
C ASP A 191 23.28 15.72 -21.47
N PRO A 192 22.97 15.89 -20.18
CA PRO A 192 22.13 17.00 -19.73
C PRO A 192 22.69 18.38 -20.06
N GLY A 193 24.00 18.50 -20.29
CA GLY A 193 24.64 19.76 -20.69
C GLY A 193 24.53 20.07 -22.18
N SER A 194 24.04 19.14 -23.00
CA SER A 194 23.90 19.30 -24.46
C SER A 194 22.73 20.23 -24.84
N ASP A 195 22.95 21.11 -25.82
CA ASP A 195 21.88 21.92 -26.46
C ASP A 195 21.17 21.17 -27.60
N THR A 196 21.68 19.99 -28.01
CA THR A 196 21.08 19.19 -29.09
C THR A 196 19.88 18.41 -28.57
N PRO A 197 18.66 18.63 -29.09
CA PRO A 197 17.49 17.89 -28.66
C PRO A 197 17.52 16.43 -29.13
N ILE A 198 16.98 15.54 -28.31
CA ILE A 198 16.70 14.16 -28.69
C ILE A 198 15.24 14.05 -29.10
N GLN A 199 15.00 13.52 -30.30
CA GLN A 199 13.65 13.33 -30.84
C GLN A 199 13.17 11.91 -30.57
N LEU A 200 11.92 11.77 -30.13
CA LEU A 200 11.18 10.52 -30.04
C LEU A 200 9.79 10.72 -30.65
N GLU A 201 9.26 9.66 -31.24
CA GLU A 201 7.90 9.66 -31.80
C GLU A 201 7.10 8.52 -31.18
N LEU A 202 5.93 8.85 -30.63
CA LEU A 202 4.96 7.89 -30.13
C LEU A 202 4.24 7.28 -31.34
N THR A 203 4.45 5.99 -31.54
CA THR A 203 3.98 5.24 -32.73
C THR A 203 3.14 4.03 -32.37
N GLY A 204 3.09 3.65 -31.09
CA GLY A 204 2.30 2.52 -30.61
C GLY A 204 1.35 2.92 -29.48
N GLU A 205 0.40 2.03 -29.21
CA GLU A 205 -0.56 2.10 -28.12
C GLU A 205 -0.49 0.78 -27.34
N ILE A 206 -0.57 0.85 -26.01
CA ILE A 206 -0.63 -0.36 -25.18
C ILE A 206 -1.99 -1.05 -25.40
N PRO A 207 -2.02 -2.36 -25.73
CA PRO A 207 -3.26 -3.06 -26.02
C PRO A 207 -4.10 -3.29 -24.75
N PRO A 208 -5.41 -3.59 -24.90
CA PRO A 208 -6.28 -3.99 -23.81
C PRO A 208 -5.74 -5.17 -22.99
N ILE A 209 -6.01 -5.16 -21.68
CA ILE A 209 -5.65 -6.27 -20.78
C ILE A 209 -6.46 -7.53 -21.13
N GLU A 210 -5.75 -8.63 -21.37
CA GLU A 210 -6.36 -9.95 -21.43
C GLU A 210 -6.66 -10.44 -20.01
N THR A 211 -7.95 -10.60 -19.70
CA THR A 211 -8.38 -11.14 -18.40
C THR A 211 -8.24 -12.66 -18.43
N PRO A 212 -7.63 -13.29 -17.39
CA PRO A 212 -7.52 -14.74 -17.35
C PRO A 212 -8.91 -15.40 -17.39
N PRO A 213 -9.10 -16.50 -18.14
CA PRO A 213 -10.39 -17.12 -18.26
C PRO A 213 -10.87 -17.72 -16.94
N ASP A 214 -12.19 -17.83 -16.80
CA ASP A 214 -12.81 -18.61 -15.74
C ASP A 214 -12.38 -20.09 -15.84
N THR A 215 -12.27 -20.74 -14.69
CA THR A 215 -11.96 -22.17 -14.57
C THR A 215 -13.08 -22.86 -13.82
N ALA A 216 -13.02 -24.18 -13.65
CA ALA A 216 -13.96 -24.89 -12.77
C ALA A 216 -13.97 -24.31 -11.33
N TRP A 217 -12.83 -23.81 -10.86
CA TRP A 217 -12.62 -23.32 -9.50
C TRP A 217 -12.79 -21.82 -9.35
N VAL A 218 -12.47 -21.04 -10.38
CA VAL A 218 -12.33 -19.59 -10.28
C VAL A 218 -13.29 -18.91 -11.24
N ARG A 219 -14.06 -17.95 -10.72
CA ARG A 219 -14.93 -17.07 -11.51
C ARG A 219 -14.50 -15.62 -11.34
N ARG A 220 -14.44 -14.87 -12.43
CA ARG A 220 -14.07 -13.44 -12.43
C ARG A 220 -15.27 -12.60 -12.78
N VAL A 221 -15.65 -11.76 -11.82
CA VAL A 221 -16.80 -10.86 -11.92
C VAL A 221 -16.30 -9.46 -12.21
N LYS A 222 -16.95 -8.78 -13.17
CA LYS A 222 -16.81 -7.35 -13.40
C LYS A 222 -18.20 -6.78 -13.65
N ILE A 223 -18.66 -5.91 -12.77
CA ILE A 223 -19.96 -5.24 -12.86
C ILE A 223 -19.74 -3.74 -12.99
N ARG A 224 -20.61 -3.09 -13.78
CA ARG A 224 -20.65 -1.63 -13.79
C ARG A 224 -21.35 -1.16 -12.52
N SER A 225 -20.69 -0.33 -11.74
CA SER A 225 -21.29 0.30 -10.55
C SER A 225 -22.08 1.52 -10.98
N ARG A 226 -23.36 1.58 -10.61
CA ARG A 226 -24.18 2.78 -10.85
C ARG A 226 -23.78 3.87 -9.87
N ILE A 227 -23.63 3.53 -8.60
CA ILE A 227 -23.22 4.46 -7.53
C ILE A 227 -21.93 5.20 -7.90
N LEU A 228 -20.91 4.48 -8.36
CA LEU A 228 -19.63 5.08 -8.74
C LEU A 228 -19.70 5.78 -10.09
N SER A 229 -20.45 5.24 -11.06
CA SER A 229 -20.60 5.91 -12.36
C SER A 229 -21.29 7.27 -12.21
N ASP A 230 -22.31 7.35 -11.36
CA ASP A 230 -23.02 8.59 -11.06
C ASP A 230 -22.13 9.59 -10.30
N TRP A 231 -21.19 9.11 -9.47
CA TRP A 231 -20.26 9.97 -8.75
C TRP A 231 -19.15 10.52 -9.65
N TRP A 232 -18.53 9.67 -10.47
CA TRP A 232 -17.40 10.04 -11.34
C TRP A 232 -17.85 10.75 -12.63
N GLY A 233 -19.14 10.66 -13.00
CA GLY A 233 -19.64 11.15 -14.28
C GLY A 233 -19.13 10.33 -15.47
N HIS A 234 -18.60 9.14 -15.22
CA HIS A 234 -17.95 8.26 -16.18
C HIS A 234 -18.27 6.79 -15.83
N PRO A 235 -18.37 5.85 -16.79
CA PRO A 235 -18.50 4.43 -16.46
C PRO A 235 -17.40 3.94 -15.51
N MET A 236 -17.81 3.46 -14.33
CA MET A 236 -16.93 2.86 -13.32
C MET A 236 -17.33 1.42 -13.03
N TYR A 237 -16.35 0.59 -12.68
CA TYR A 237 -16.54 -0.85 -12.50
C TYR A 237 -16.01 -1.34 -11.15
N LEU A 238 -16.71 -2.31 -10.59
CA LEU A 238 -16.25 -3.14 -9.49
C LEU A 238 -16.11 -4.57 -9.99
N GLY A 239 -15.34 -5.38 -9.28
CA GLY A 239 -15.26 -6.80 -9.58
C GLY A 239 -14.85 -7.65 -8.42
N ALA A 240 -14.69 -8.93 -8.71
CA ALA A 240 -14.27 -9.92 -7.74
C ALA A 240 -13.63 -11.12 -8.42
N VAL A 241 -12.64 -11.72 -7.76
CA VAL A 241 -12.13 -13.05 -8.10
C VAL A 241 -12.68 -14.03 -7.08
N VAL A 242 -13.57 -14.92 -7.51
CA VAL A 242 -14.31 -15.86 -6.66
C VAL A 242 -13.70 -17.25 -6.78
N LEU A 243 -13.17 -17.79 -5.68
CA LEU A 243 -12.69 -19.16 -5.56
C LEU A 243 -13.79 -20.04 -4.95
N LEU A 244 -14.23 -21.02 -5.72
CA LEU A 244 -15.31 -21.95 -5.36
C LEU A 244 -14.79 -23.16 -4.59
N PRO A 245 -15.57 -23.71 -3.66
CA PRO A 245 -15.23 -24.95 -2.95
C PRO A 245 -15.35 -26.16 -3.87
N ARG A 246 -14.71 -27.27 -3.47
CA ARG A 246 -14.95 -28.56 -4.11
C ARG A 246 -16.41 -28.99 -3.93
N GLY A 247 -16.98 -29.58 -4.97
CA GLY A 247 -18.36 -30.06 -4.93
C GLY A 247 -19.39 -28.98 -5.21
N TYR A 248 -18.98 -27.76 -5.60
CA TYR A 248 -19.89 -26.63 -5.76
C TYR A 248 -21.05 -26.95 -6.72
N ASP A 249 -20.74 -27.46 -7.92
CA ASP A 249 -21.74 -27.77 -8.93
C ASP A 249 -22.54 -29.04 -8.60
N GLU A 250 -21.94 -29.98 -7.87
CA GLU A 250 -22.58 -31.22 -7.42
C GLU A 250 -23.55 -31.02 -6.24
N ASN A 251 -23.49 -29.89 -5.54
CA ASN A 251 -24.30 -29.58 -4.36
C ASN A 251 -25.12 -28.28 -4.58
N PRO A 252 -26.11 -28.28 -5.50
CA PRO A 252 -26.85 -27.06 -5.88
C PRO A 252 -27.68 -26.45 -4.75
N GLU A 253 -28.07 -27.26 -3.75
CA GLU A 253 -28.85 -26.81 -2.59
C GLU A 253 -27.96 -26.25 -1.46
N MET A 254 -26.63 -26.44 -1.53
CA MET A 254 -25.72 -25.97 -0.50
C MET A 254 -25.44 -24.47 -0.67
N ARG A 255 -25.49 -23.75 0.46
CA ARG A 255 -25.00 -22.37 0.58
C ARG A 255 -23.74 -22.31 1.42
N TYR A 256 -22.87 -21.36 1.12
CA TYR A 256 -21.51 -21.31 1.66
C TYR A 256 -21.25 -19.99 2.40
N PRO A 257 -20.56 -20.03 3.55
CA PRO A 257 -19.94 -18.84 4.11
C PRO A 257 -18.85 -18.28 3.19
N VAL A 258 -18.52 -17.01 3.40
CA VAL A 258 -17.60 -16.26 2.55
C VAL A 258 -16.45 -15.68 3.35
N VAL A 259 -15.25 -15.88 2.81
CA VAL A 259 -14.04 -15.21 3.23
C VAL A 259 -13.73 -14.12 2.20
N PHE A 260 -13.91 -12.86 2.60
CA PHE A 260 -13.51 -11.71 1.79
C PHE A 260 -12.04 -11.40 2.06
N GLU A 261 -11.20 -11.63 1.06
CA GLU A 261 -9.79 -11.23 1.02
C GLU A 261 -9.71 -9.80 0.49
N ALA A 262 -9.37 -8.86 1.36
CA ALA A 262 -8.97 -7.53 0.96
C ALA A 262 -7.48 -7.56 0.57
N ASP A 263 -7.18 -7.09 -0.64
CA ASP A 263 -5.82 -7.06 -1.20
C ASP A 263 -5.70 -5.94 -2.24
N HIS A 264 -4.49 -5.67 -2.68
CA HIS A 264 -4.22 -4.90 -3.90
C HIS A 264 -4.89 -5.54 -5.12
N PHE A 265 -5.06 -4.74 -6.18
CA PHE A 265 -5.67 -5.23 -7.42
C PHE A 265 -4.89 -6.42 -8.00
N LYS A 266 -5.59 -7.53 -8.18
CA LYS A 266 -5.03 -8.75 -8.78
C LYS A 266 -6.15 -9.59 -9.39
N LEU A 267 -5.82 -10.25 -10.50
CA LEU A 267 -6.72 -11.22 -11.16
C LEU A 267 -6.39 -12.66 -10.78
N ASP A 268 -5.39 -12.84 -9.93
CA ASP A 268 -5.00 -14.13 -9.37
C ASP A 268 -6.04 -14.64 -8.36
N PRO A 269 -6.25 -15.95 -8.28
CA PRO A 269 -7.16 -16.53 -7.30
C PRO A 269 -6.76 -16.20 -5.85
N ALA A 270 -7.77 -16.11 -4.98
CA ALA A 270 -7.57 -15.89 -3.55
C ALA A 270 -6.56 -16.88 -2.96
N PHE A 271 -5.73 -16.40 -2.02
CA PHE A 271 -4.67 -17.19 -1.38
C PHE A 271 -3.64 -17.80 -2.36
N GLY A 272 -3.56 -17.26 -3.58
CA GLY A 272 -2.66 -17.74 -4.63
C GLY A 272 -3.04 -19.10 -5.21
N PHE A 273 -4.27 -19.59 -5.00
CA PHE A 273 -4.73 -20.90 -5.45
C PHE A 273 -4.34 -21.17 -6.92
N THR A 274 -3.70 -22.30 -7.16
CA THR A 274 -3.35 -22.75 -8.51
C THR A 274 -3.34 -24.28 -8.59
N THR A 275 -3.81 -24.81 -9.71
CA THR A 275 -3.68 -26.25 -10.04
C THR A 275 -2.35 -26.60 -10.68
N GLU A 276 -1.56 -25.59 -11.05
CA GLU A 276 -0.25 -25.77 -11.66
C GLU A 276 0.83 -25.91 -10.58
N PRO A 277 1.75 -26.88 -10.72
CA PRO A 277 2.88 -26.97 -9.81
C PRO A 277 3.78 -25.72 -9.95
N PRO A 278 4.57 -25.37 -8.92
CA PRO A 278 5.46 -24.22 -9.00
C PRO A 278 6.39 -24.32 -10.21
N SER A 279 6.22 -23.46 -11.20
CA SER A 279 7.19 -23.24 -12.26
C SER A 279 8.34 -22.42 -11.68
N GLY A 280 9.56 -22.94 -11.71
CA GLY A 280 10.74 -22.31 -11.11
C GLY A 280 11.01 -20.85 -11.54
N GLU A 281 11.98 -20.24 -10.86
CA GLU A 281 12.30 -18.81 -10.68
C GLU A 281 11.45 -18.09 -9.63
N PRO A 282 12.07 -17.63 -8.52
CA PRO A 282 11.36 -16.82 -7.54
C PRO A 282 10.97 -15.45 -8.11
N GLN A 283 9.68 -15.20 -8.20
CA GLN A 283 9.18 -13.83 -8.34
C GLN A 283 9.52 -13.03 -7.07
N LEU A 284 9.67 -11.71 -7.19
CA LEU A 284 9.96 -10.81 -6.06
C LEU A 284 9.02 -11.03 -4.86
N PHE A 285 7.71 -11.19 -5.13
CA PHE A 285 6.74 -11.49 -4.08
C PHE A 285 7.02 -12.82 -3.38
N ALA A 286 7.38 -13.87 -4.14
CA ALA A 286 7.78 -15.15 -3.57
C ALA A 286 9.07 -15.03 -2.73
N GLN A 287 9.99 -14.14 -3.09
CA GLN A 287 11.16 -13.82 -2.27
C GLN A 287 10.78 -13.15 -0.95
N MET A 288 10.00 -12.06 -1.00
CA MET A 288 9.52 -11.37 0.20
C MET A 288 8.76 -12.31 1.14
N MET A 289 7.91 -13.17 0.58
CA MET A 289 7.20 -14.21 1.33
C MET A 289 8.14 -15.15 2.07
N ARG A 290 9.23 -15.61 1.44
CA ARG A 290 10.24 -16.46 2.11
C ARG A 290 11.00 -15.69 3.19
N GLU A 291 11.39 -14.47 2.90
CA GLU A 291 12.14 -13.59 3.83
C GLU A 291 11.29 -13.16 5.02
N SER A 292 9.96 -13.10 4.88
CA SER A 292 9.04 -12.77 5.98
C SER A 292 9.13 -13.74 7.17
N GLY A 293 9.59 -14.98 6.93
CA GLY A 293 9.65 -16.04 7.91
C GLY A 293 8.28 -16.57 8.36
N GLY A 294 7.24 -16.38 7.54
CA GLY A 294 5.87 -16.87 7.78
C GLY A 294 5.64 -18.33 7.36
N MET A 295 4.46 -18.86 7.71
CA MET A 295 4.06 -20.25 7.46
C MET A 295 3.23 -20.47 6.18
N ARG A 296 2.95 -19.42 5.40
CA ARG A 296 2.16 -19.53 4.17
C ARG A 296 2.80 -20.50 3.19
N GLU A 297 2.01 -21.47 2.77
CA GLU A 297 2.32 -22.49 1.78
C GLU A 297 2.19 -21.97 0.35
N SER A 298 2.66 -22.75 -0.62
CA SER A 298 2.46 -22.41 -2.03
C SER A 298 0.97 -22.50 -2.41
N GLY A 299 0.57 -21.76 -3.44
CA GLY A 299 -0.78 -21.84 -3.99
C GLY A 299 -1.20 -23.25 -4.41
N TYR A 300 -0.24 -24.05 -4.88
CA TYR A 300 -0.44 -25.46 -5.23
C TYR A 300 -0.64 -26.34 -3.99
N ASP A 301 0.12 -26.12 -2.92
CA ASP A 301 -0.07 -26.86 -1.67
C ASP A 301 -1.42 -26.50 -1.02
N PHE A 302 -1.79 -25.21 -1.04
CA PHE A 302 -3.09 -24.73 -0.60
C PHE A 302 -4.23 -25.36 -1.42
N GLN A 303 -4.10 -25.45 -2.74
CA GLN A 303 -5.08 -26.11 -3.62
C GLN A 303 -5.36 -27.56 -3.19
N ARG A 304 -4.33 -28.32 -2.82
CA ARG A 304 -4.51 -29.71 -2.33
C ARG A 304 -5.29 -29.76 -1.03
N ALA A 305 -5.07 -28.81 -0.12
CA ALA A 305 -5.86 -28.69 1.09
C ALA A 305 -7.31 -28.28 0.77
N TRP A 306 -7.50 -27.22 -0.03
CA TRP A 306 -8.80 -26.67 -0.44
C TRP A 306 -9.71 -27.72 -1.10
N THR A 307 -9.11 -28.63 -1.87
CA THR A 307 -9.82 -29.70 -2.59
C THR A 307 -9.85 -31.03 -1.83
N GLY A 308 -9.26 -31.11 -0.63
CA GLY A 308 -9.28 -32.31 0.20
C GLY A 308 -10.69 -32.66 0.68
N ASP A 309 -10.93 -33.94 0.96
CA ASP A 309 -12.20 -34.39 1.52
C ASP A 309 -12.46 -33.67 2.87
N ASP A 310 -11.46 -33.66 3.75
CA ASP A 310 -11.53 -33.12 5.12
C ASP A 310 -11.22 -31.61 5.20
N PHE A 311 -11.77 -30.82 4.26
CA PHE A 311 -11.58 -29.36 4.25
C PHE A 311 -12.94 -28.63 4.25
N PRO A 312 -13.12 -27.61 5.09
CA PRO A 312 -14.36 -26.83 5.09
C PRO A 312 -14.70 -26.28 3.69
N ARG A 313 -15.97 -26.30 3.32
CA ARG A 313 -16.45 -25.73 2.05
C ARG A 313 -16.84 -24.27 2.25
N LEU A 314 -15.97 -23.35 1.84
CA LEU A 314 -16.26 -21.91 1.84
C LEU A 314 -16.04 -21.36 0.44
N ILE A 315 -16.54 -20.15 0.21
CA ILE A 315 -16.15 -19.34 -0.94
C ILE A 315 -15.14 -18.31 -0.47
N ALA A 316 -14.03 -18.15 -1.20
CA ALA A 316 -13.10 -17.05 -0.99
C ALA A 316 -13.25 -16.01 -2.10
N VAL A 317 -13.23 -14.73 -1.75
CA VAL A 317 -13.49 -13.62 -2.66
C VAL A 317 -12.42 -12.56 -2.49
N THR A 318 -11.62 -12.30 -3.53
CA THR A 318 -10.79 -11.10 -3.59
C THR A 318 -11.59 -10.00 -4.28
N ILE A 319 -11.93 -8.93 -3.57
CA ILE A 319 -12.69 -7.80 -4.15
C ILE A 319 -11.75 -6.93 -5.00
N GLN A 320 -12.21 -6.53 -6.19
CA GLN A 320 -11.50 -5.61 -7.09
C GLN A 320 -12.23 -4.26 -7.10
N HIS A 321 -11.58 -3.22 -6.60
CA HIS A 321 -12.15 -1.88 -6.50
C HIS A 321 -11.13 -0.79 -6.84
N PRO A 322 -10.50 -0.82 -8.03
CA PRO A 322 -9.51 0.17 -8.43
C PRO A 322 -10.16 1.55 -8.57
N THR A 323 -9.36 2.59 -8.36
CA THR A 323 -9.76 3.99 -8.50
C THR A 323 -8.92 4.70 -9.56
N PRO A 324 -9.31 5.90 -10.01
CA PRO A 324 -8.43 6.75 -10.81
C PRO A 324 -7.13 7.20 -10.14
N PHE A 325 -6.99 7.01 -8.82
CA PHE A 325 -5.82 7.46 -8.04
C PHE A 325 -4.92 6.30 -7.57
N PHE A 326 -5.45 5.10 -7.40
CA PHE A 326 -4.72 3.95 -6.87
C PHE A 326 -5.35 2.61 -7.30
N ASP A 327 -4.60 1.51 -7.14
CA ASP A 327 -5.05 0.19 -7.57
C ASP A 327 -6.21 -0.35 -6.72
N ASP A 328 -6.49 0.29 -5.59
CA ASP A 328 -7.67 0.03 -4.78
C ASP A 328 -8.25 1.34 -4.20
N SER A 329 -9.34 1.24 -3.42
CA SER A 329 -10.14 2.39 -2.94
C SER A 329 -10.08 2.58 -1.42
N TYR A 330 -9.33 1.73 -0.72
CA TYR A 330 -9.40 1.53 0.73
C TYR A 330 -10.76 1.06 1.26
N GLY A 331 -11.69 0.67 0.38
CA GLY A 331 -12.93 -0.03 0.74
C GLY A 331 -13.95 0.79 1.52
N LEU A 332 -13.68 2.08 1.79
CA LEU A 332 -14.59 3.02 2.44
C LEU A 332 -15.05 4.11 1.47
N ASN A 333 -16.04 4.89 1.89
CA ASN A 333 -16.40 6.12 1.19
C ASN A 333 -15.33 7.18 1.48
N SER A 334 -14.91 7.94 0.46
CA SER A 334 -14.01 9.09 0.65
C SER A 334 -14.42 10.29 -0.18
N ALA A 335 -13.88 11.46 0.20
CA ALA A 335 -14.10 12.70 -0.53
C ALA A 335 -13.57 12.65 -1.97
N ASN A 336 -12.47 11.92 -2.22
CA ASN A 336 -11.79 11.91 -3.51
C ASN A 336 -12.02 10.67 -4.36
N ASN A 337 -12.25 9.50 -3.75
CA ASN A 337 -12.57 8.28 -4.50
C ASN A 337 -14.09 8.15 -4.73
N GLY A 338 -14.87 8.77 -3.87
CA GLY A 338 -16.31 8.67 -3.86
C GLY A 338 -16.84 7.50 -3.03
N PRO A 339 -18.11 7.11 -3.24
CA PRO A 339 -18.84 6.19 -2.37
C PRO A 339 -18.51 4.70 -2.62
N TYR A 340 -17.23 4.32 -2.54
CA TYR A 340 -16.77 2.94 -2.77
C TYR A 340 -17.25 1.96 -1.71
N GLY A 341 -17.24 2.34 -0.43
CA GLY A 341 -17.82 1.52 0.65
C GLY A 341 -19.29 1.22 0.37
N ASP A 342 -20.06 2.24 -0.03
CA ASP A 342 -21.46 2.10 -0.42
C ASP A 342 -21.64 1.17 -1.63
N ALA A 343 -20.86 1.35 -2.69
CA ALA A 343 -20.95 0.53 -3.90
C ALA A 343 -20.58 -0.94 -3.64
N ILE A 344 -19.56 -1.20 -2.82
CA ILE A 344 -19.19 -2.56 -2.42
C ILE A 344 -20.34 -3.24 -1.68
N HIS A 345 -20.93 -2.57 -0.68
CA HIS A 345 -21.95 -3.17 0.18
C HIS A 345 -23.35 -3.21 -0.44
N LYS A 346 -23.67 -2.29 -1.36
CA LYS A 346 -25.02 -2.15 -1.95
C LYS A 346 -25.14 -2.72 -3.36
N GLU A 347 -24.02 -2.89 -4.08
CA GLU A 347 -24.03 -3.42 -5.44
C GLU A 347 -23.22 -4.71 -5.56
N LEU A 348 -21.93 -4.71 -5.19
CA LEU A 348 -21.07 -5.87 -5.43
C LEU A 348 -21.40 -7.07 -4.55
N ILE A 349 -21.40 -6.91 -3.22
CA ILE A 349 -21.66 -8.03 -2.31
C ILE A 349 -23.05 -8.65 -2.55
N PRO A 350 -24.14 -7.86 -2.70
CA PRO A 350 -25.44 -8.41 -3.05
C PRO A 350 -25.44 -9.19 -4.37
N TYR A 351 -24.77 -8.68 -5.41
CA TYR A 351 -24.61 -9.40 -6.68
C TYR A 351 -23.91 -10.75 -6.46
N LEU A 352 -22.83 -10.78 -5.68
CA LEU A 352 -22.11 -12.01 -5.38
C LEU A 352 -22.97 -13.00 -4.60
N GLU A 353 -23.74 -12.53 -3.61
CA GLU A 353 -24.60 -13.38 -2.81
C GLU A 353 -25.73 -14.04 -3.61
N GLU A 354 -26.29 -13.29 -4.56
CA GLU A 354 -27.31 -13.78 -5.48
C GLU A 354 -26.75 -14.83 -6.47
N ASN A 355 -25.56 -14.60 -6.99
CA ASN A 355 -25.01 -15.41 -8.09
C ASN A 355 -24.16 -16.61 -7.64
N PHE A 356 -23.68 -16.63 -6.39
CA PHE A 356 -22.72 -17.63 -5.92
C PHE A 356 -23.19 -18.51 -4.75
N ARG A 357 -24.48 -18.52 -4.40
CA ARG A 357 -25.02 -19.30 -3.27
C ARG A 357 -24.31 -18.99 -1.95
N MET A 358 -23.97 -17.73 -1.73
CA MET A 358 -23.36 -17.31 -0.47
C MET A 358 -24.44 -17.17 0.61
N ILE A 359 -24.04 -17.32 1.87
CA ILE A 359 -24.89 -17.03 3.03
C ILE A 359 -24.77 -15.53 3.33
N GLY A 360 -25.84 -14.78 3.04
CA GLY A 360 -25.91 -13.32 3.23
C GLY A 360 -26.19 -12.89 4.67
N GLU A 361 -25.60 -13.56 5.66
CA GLU A 361 -25.81 -13.27 7.08
C GLU A 361 -24.48 -12.87 7.76
N PRO A 362 -24.50 -11.99 8.78
CA PRO A 362 -23.27 -11.45 9.38
C PRO A 362 -22.29 -12.51 9.87
N TYR A 363 -22.77 -13.57 10.52
CA TYR A 363 -21.91 -14.65 11.04
C TYR A 363 -21.13 -15.38 9.95
N ALA A 364 -21.60 -15.33 8.69
CA ALA A 364 -21.05 -16.05 7.56
C ALA A 364 -20.19 -15.19 6.62
N ARG A 365 -20.02 -13.90 6.92
CA ARG A 365 -19.10 -13.00 6.20
C ARG A 365 -17.91 -12.70 7.09
N VAL A 366 -16.74 -13.23 6.74
CA VAL A 366 -15.50 -12.92 7.46
C VAL A 366 -14.48 -12.27 6.54
N LEU A 367 -13.56 -11.53 7.14
CA LEU A 367 -12.58 -10.70 6.45
C LEU A 367 -11.16 -11.20 6.73
N THR A 368 -10.29 -11.05 5.73
CA THR A 368 -8.85 -11.19 5.90
C THR A 368 -8.14 -10.24 4.95
N GLY A 369 -6.94 -9.81 5.31
CA GLY A 369 -6.13 -8.97 4.44
C GLY A 369 -4.77 -8.65 5.05
N GLY A 370 -3.81 -8.33 4.20
CA GLY A 370 -2.46 -7.93 4.57
C GLY A 370 -2.14 -6.50 4.12
N SER A 371 -1.30 -5.75 4.84
CA SER A 371 -0.83 -4.43 4.39
C SER A 371 -2.00 -3.45 4.18
N THR A 372 -2.12 -2.82 3.01
CA THR A 372 -3.32 -2.08 2.58
C THR A 372 -4.61 -2.87 2.81
N GLY A 373 -4.64 -4.13 2.34
CA GLY A 373 -5.76 -5.05 2.58
C GLY A 373 -5.99 -5.35 4.07
N GLY A 374 -4.94 -5.31 4.88
CA GLY A 374 -5.03 -5.44 6.34
C GLY A 374 -5.82 -4.28 6.93
N TRP A 375 -5.50 -3.05 6.54
CA TRP A 375 -6.27 -1.88 6.94
C TRP A 375 -7.72 -1.95 6.45
N ILE A 376 -7.95 -2.33 5.18
CA ILE A 376 -9.31 -2.48 4.62
C ILE A 376 -10.13 -3.51 5.39
N SER A 377 -9.54 -4.67 5.70
CA SER A 377 -10.21 -5.75 6.45
C SER A 377 -10.60 -5.31 7.87
N LEU A 378 -9.73 -4.52 8.53
CA LEU A 378 -10.00 -4.01 9.87
C LEU A 378 -11.02 -2.87 9.83
N ALA A 379 -10.84 -1.90 8.94
CA ALA A 379 -11.74 -0.78 8.74
C ALA A 379 -13.15 -1.25 8.39
N SER A 380 -13.29 -2.22 7.50
CA SER A 380 -14.59 -2.80 7.13
C SER A 380 -15.29 -3.43 8.34
N GLN A 381 -14.55 -4.18 9.17
CA GLN A 381 -15.12 -4.75 10.39
C GLN A 381 -15.54 -3.67 11.41
N ILE A 382 -14.76 -2.60 11.56
CA ILE A 382 -15.00 -1.52 12.52
C ILE A 382 -16.19 -0.63 12.07
N HIS A 383 -16.24 -0.27 10.80
CA HIS A 383 -17.26 0.64 10.24
C HIS A 383 -18.59 -0.07 9.95
N TYR A 384 -18.56 -1.39 9.71
CA TYR A 384 -19.75 -2.22 9.48
C TYR A 384 -19.83 -3.40 10.46
N PRO A 385 -19.89 -3.13 11.79
CA PRO A 385 -19.68 -4.16 12.82
C PRO A 385 -20.79 -5.21 12.87
N THR A 386 -21.98 -4.88 12.37
CA THR A 386 -23.11 -5.80 12.25
C THR A 386 -23.21 -6.47 10.88
N PHE A 387 -22.38 -6.09 9.90
CA PHE A 387 -22.38 -6.68 8.56
C PHE A 387 -21.40 -7.85 8.45
N TYR A 388 -20.25 -7.76 9.13
CA TYR A 388 -19.20 -8.77 9.18
C TYR A 388 -19.13 -9.48 10.52
N GLY A 389 -18.83 -10.78 10.47
CA GLY A 389 -18.80 -11.69 11.63
C GLY A 389 -17.42 -11.83 12.27
N GLY A 390 -16.35 -11.35 11.64
CA GLY A 390 -14.99 -11.40 12.17
C GLY A 390 -13.94 -11.01 11.13
N THR A 391 -12.77 -10.57 11.60
CA THR A 391 -11.62 -10.26 10.76
C THR A 391 -10.33 -10.88 11.30
N TRP A 392 -9.49 -11.34 10.37
CA TRP A 392 -8.11 -11.80 10.58
C TRP A 392 -7.19 -10.87 9.79
N THR A 393 -6.72 -9.84 10.45
CA THR A 393 -5.94 -8.76 9.85
C THR A 393 -4.45 -9.02 10.04
N PHE A 394 -3.67 -8.83 8.98
CA PHE A 394 -2.22 -9.04 9.00
C PHE A 394 -1.49 -7.74 8.67
N TYR A 395 -0.51 -7.36 9.51
CA TYR A 395 0.40 -6.22 9.28
C TYR A 395 -0.26 -5.02 8.57
N PRO A 396 -1.35 -4.47 9.12
CA PRO A 396 -2.14 -3.46 8.43
C PRO A 396 -1.36 -2.16 8.23
N ASP A 397 -1.68 -1.41 7.17
CA ASP A 397 -1.33 0.03 7.11
C ASP A 397 -1.71 0.73 8.43
N SER A 398 -1.04 1.86 8.72
CA SER A 398 -1.13 2.56 10.01
C SER A 398 -2.58 2.70 10.50
N VAL A 399 -2.90 2.06 11.62
CA VAL A 399 -4.25 2.05 12.23
C VAL A 399 -4.45 3.15 13.29
N ASP A 400 -3.37 3.85 13.63
CA ASP A 400 -3.32 5.00 14.55
C ASP A 400 -2.37 6.03 13.94
N PHE A 401 -2.84 7.25 13.71
CA PHE A 401 -2.09 8.23 12.93
C PHE A 401 -1.07 9.03 13.77
N ARG A 402 -0.98 8.80 15.09
CA ARG A 402 0.21 9.17 15.87
C ARG A 402 1.43 8.33 15.47
N ARG A 403 1.18 7.22 14.75
CA ARG A 403 2.17 6.34 14.13
C ARG A 403 1.80 6.09 12.68
N TYR A 404 1.76 7.18 11.90
CA TYR A 404 1.69 7.10 10.45
C TYR A 404 3.06 6.65 9.92
N GLN A 405 3.30 5.35 10.04
CA GLN A 405 4.62 4.74 10.13
C GLN A 405 5.44 5.33 11.30
N LEU A 406 6.49 6.10 11.01
CA LEU A 406 7.35 6.76 12.00
C LEU A 406 6.95 8.21 12.28
N ILE A 407 5.89 8.71 11.66
CA ILE A 407 5.47 10.12 11.73
C ILE A 407 4.26 10.23 12.67
N ASP A 408 4.28 11.19 13.59
CA ASP A 408 3.08 11.64 14.29
C ASP A 408 2.48 12.80 13.51
N ILE A 409 1.46 12.55 12.69
CA ILE A 409 0.95 13.55 11.76
C ILE A 409 0.13 14.66 12.45
N TYR A 410 -0.14 14.51 13.76
CA TYR A 410 -0.83 15.53 14.54
C TYR A 410 0.15 16.53 15.16
N GLU A 411 1.32 16.05 15.62
CA GLU A 411 2.28 16.87 16.36
C GLU A 411 3.51 17.28 15.54
N ASP A 412 4.00 16.42 14.63
CA ASP A 412 5.20 16.71 13.85
C ASP A 412 4.96 17.86 12.87
N GLU A 413 5.97 18.73 12.68
CA GLU A 413 5.94 19.80 11.66
C GLU A 413 6.38 19.29 10.28
N SER A 414 7.21 18.25 10.25
CA SER A 414 7.79 17.68 9.04
C SER A 414 7.64 16.17 9.03
N ALA A 415 7.25 15.60 7.89
CA ALA A 415 7.29 14.17 7.61
C ALA A 415 8.74 13.66 7.46
N PHE A 416 9.67 14.52 7.06
CA PHE A 416 11.05 14.13 6.74
C PHE A 416 12.00 14.17 7.93
N LEU A 417 11.75 15.05 8.89
CA LEU A 417 12.66 15.31 10.01
C LEU A 417 11.94 15.20 11.36
N VAL A 418 12.61 14.59 12.33
CA VAL A 418 12.16 14.52 13.72
C VAL A 418 12.03 15.92 14.34
N PRO A 419 11.21 16.10 15.39
CA PRO A 419 11.15 17.37 16.12
C PRO A 419 12.54 17.83 16.56
N ASP A 420 12.76 19.15 16.55
CA ASP A 420 14.01 19.81 16.94
C ASP A 420 15.25 19.40 16.10
N ALA A 421 15.05 18.82 14.92
CA ALA A 421 16.13 18.46 14.01
C ALA A 421 16.96 19.69 13.59
N VAL A 422 18.28 19.57 13.73
CA VAL A 422 19.25 20.56 13.24
C VAL A 422 19.71 20.20 11.82
N PRO A 423 20.29 21.13 11.05
CA PRO A 423 20.86 20.82 9.75
C PRO A 423 21.84 19.63 9.81
N GLY A 424 21.63 18.63 8.96
CA GLY A 424 22.41 17.39 8.93
C GLY A 424 21.85 16.25 9.79
N ALA A 425 20.74 16.45 10.50
CA ALA A 425 20.02 15.37 11.17
C ALA A 425 19.59 14.28 10.17
N PRO A 426 19.57 13.00 10.57
CA PRO A 426 19.10 11.91 9.71
C PRO A 426 17.62 12.09 9.37
N GLU A 427 17.26 11.69 8.16
CA GLU A 427 15.86 11.70 7.72
C GLU A 427 15.07 10.54 8.34
N ARG A 428 13.74 10.71 8.45
CA ARG A 428 12.83 9.61 8.74
C ARG A 428 12.87 8.59 7.61
N MET A 429 12.95 7.32 8.02
CA MET A 429 12.93 6.19 7.11
C MET A 429 11.49 5.76 6.86
N PHE A 430 11.20 5.37 5.62
CA PHE A 430 9.93 4.73 5.26
C PHE A 430 10.07 3.21 5.25
N GLN A 431 11.27 2.71 4.93
CA GLN A 431 11.49 1.28 4.74
C GLN A 431 12.83 0.80 5.33
N ARG A 432 12.82 -0.42 5.86
CA ARG A 432 13.99 -1.17 6.35
C ARG A 432 14.00 -2.62 5.86
N THR A 433 15.11 -3.34 6.02
CA THR A 433 15.16 -4.81 5.94
C THR A 433 14.69 -5.45 7.25
N ILE A 434 14.49 -6.77 7.27
CA ILE A 434 14.10 -7.53 8.47
C ILE A 434 15.19 -7.54 9.55
N GLU A 435 16.44 -7.26 9.19
CA GLU A 435 17.57 -7.06 10.12
C GLU A 435 17.61 -5.63 10.68
N GLY A 436 16.82 -4.72 10.12
CA GLY A 436 16.76 -3.32 10.54
C GLY A 436 17.59 -2.34 9.70
N GLN A 437 18.21 -2.77 8.60
CA GLN A 437 18.96 -1.88 7.72
C GLN A 437 18.01 -0.92 6.98
N PRO A 438 18.14 0.41 7.12
CA PRO A 438 17.33 1.35 6.35
C PRO A 438 17.60 1.23 4.85
N VAL A 439 16.54 1.27 4.04
CA VAL A 439 16.63 1.16 2.57
C VAL A 439 15.92 2.28 1.80
N GLY A 440 15.15 3.13 2.47
CA GLY A 440 14.54 4.31 1.84
C GLY A 440 13.97 5.31 2.83
N SER A 441 14.19 6.62 2.58
CA SER A 441 13.62 7.72 3.37
C SER A 441 12.25 8.16 2.87
N VAL A 442 11.49 8.82 3.74
CA VAL A 442 10.19 9.41 3.37
C VAL A 442 10.35 10.45 2.25
N ARG A 443 11.47 11.19 2.23
CA ARG A 443 11.77 12.15 1.15
C ARG A 443 12.00 11.46 -0.19
N GLN A 444 12.78 10.37 -0.20
CA GLN A 444 13.06 9.62 -1.44
C GLN A 444 11.76 9.06 -2.06
N LEU A 445 10.84 8.58 -1.23
CA LEU A 445 9.54 8.10 -1.71
C LEU A 445 8.61 9.25 -2.12
N SER A 446 8.66 10.38 -1.42
CA SER A 446 7.93 11.59 -1.84
C SER A 446 8.41 12.11 -3.19
N GLN A 447 9.73 12.05 -3.46
CA GLN A 447 10.31 12.36 -4.75
C GLN A 447 9.83 11.37 -5.82
N LEU A 448 9.86 10.07 -5.53
CA LEU A 448 9.38 9.03 -6.44
C LEU A 448 7.94 9.30 -6.87
N GLU A 449 7.03 9.51 -5.92
CA GLU A 449 5.62 9.72 -6.23
C GLU A 449 5.36 11.04 -6.94
N ARG A 450 6.10 12.11 -6.60
CA ARG A 450 6.07 13.36 -7.38
C ARG A 450 6.48 13.14 -8.83
N ALA A 451 7.48 12.29 -9.09
CA ALA A 451 7.89 11.94 -10.45
C ALA A 451 6.83 11.07 -11.15
N GLN A 452 6.16 10.16 -10.44
CA GLN A 452 5.09 9.33 -10.99
C GLN A 452 3.81 10.10 -11.32
N GLY A 453 3.45 11.12 -10.54
CA GLY A 453 2.23 11.89 -10.79
C GLY A 453 2.10 13.18 -9.99
N SER A 454 1.51 14.18 -10.64
CA SER A 454 1.10 15.41 -9.97
C SER A 454 -0.32 15.30 -9.42
N ARG A 455 -0.69 16.23 -8.52
CA ARG A 455 -2.05 16.39 -7.99
C ARG A 455 -2.68 15.09 -7.44
N GLY A 456 -1.92 14.30 -6.70
CA GLY A 456 -2.46 13.08 -6.09
C GLY A 456 -2.60 11.87 -7.03
N ARG A 457 -2.01 11.91 -8.23
CA ARG A 457 -2.19 10.89 -9.29
C ARG A 457 -0.98 9.99 -9.50
N SER A 458 -0.13 9.81 -8.49
CA SER A 458 1.09 9.00 -8.65
C SER A 458 0.80 7.51 -8.88
N GLY A 459 -0.37 7.02 -8.44
CA GLY A 459 -0.63 5.57 -8.32
C GLY A 459 0.21 4.91 -7.22
N GLY A 460 0.87 5.71 -6.38
CA GLY A 460 1.70 5.29 -5.26
C GLY A 460 0.99 5.39 -3.91
N GLN A 461 1.64 4.86 -2.88
CA GLN A 461 1.06 4.67 -1.55
C GLN A 461 0.72 5.98 -0.84
N ILE A 462 1.57 7.00 -0.96
CA ILE A 462 1.38 8.30 -0.29
C ILE A 462 0.16 9.00 -0.88
N ASP A 463 0.07 9.10 -2.22
CA ASP A 463 -1.09 9.71 -2.86
C ASP A 463 -2.36 8.84 -2.75
N ALA A 464 -2.23 7.51 -2.64
CA ALA A 464 -3.36 6.64 -2.31
C ALA A 464 -4.01 7.03 -0.98
N TRP A 465 -3.19 7.24 0.06
CA TRP A 465 -3.71 7.67 1.36
C TRP A 465 -4.31 9.09 1.32
N ASN A 466 -3.73 10.00 0.53
CA ASN A 466 -4.32 11.33 0.33
C ASN A 466 -5.71 11.23 -0.32
N ALA A 467 -5.88 10.34 -1.31
CA ALA A 467 -7.18 10.11 -1.95
C ALA A 467 -8.18 9.34 -1.05
N ALA A 468 -7.68 8.39 -0.26
CA ALA A 468 -8.50 7.55 0.61
C ALA A 468 -8.99 8.30 1.86
N TYR A 469 -8.13 9.10 2.49
CA TYR A 469 -8.41 9.68 3.81
C TYR A 469 -8.53 11.21 3.79
N GLY A 470 -7.86 11.87 2.84
CA GLY A 470 -7.74 13.32 2.79
C GLY A 470 -8.98 14.01 2.21
N PRO A 471 -9.13 15.33 2.46
CA PRO A 471 -10.15 16.13 1.83
C PRO A 471 -9.86 16.38 0.35
N THR A 472 -10.85 16.90 -0.35
CA THR A 472 -10.69 17.45 -1.71
C THR A 472 -10.19 18.88 -1.64
N ASP A 473 -9.16 19.21 -2.42
CA ASP A 473 -8.64 20.57 -2.55
C ASP A 473 -9.50 21.42 -3.50
N ALA A 474 -9.28 22.73 -3.55
CA ALA A 474 -10.08 23.67 -4.34
C ALA A 474 -10.09 23.35 -5.84
N ASP A 475 -9.04 22.71 -6.36
CA ASP A 475 -8.92 22.30 -7.76
C ASP A 475 -9.55 20.92 -8.06
N GLY A 476 -10.16 20.27 -7.06
CA GLY A 476 -10.85 19.00 -7.18
C GLY A 476 -9.99 17.76 -6.93
N TYR A 477 -8.68 17.91 -6.74
CA TYR A 477 -7.78 16.78 -6.49
C TYR A 477 -7.60 16.52 -4.99
N PRO A 478 -7.06 15.35 -4.58
CA PRO A 478 -6.73 15.11 -3.18
C PRO A 478 -5.77 16.15 -2.61
N ARG A 479 -6.14 16.79 -1.49
CA ARG A 479 -5.21 17.66 -0.75
C ARG A 479 -4.18 16.78 -0.05
N ARG A 480 -2.89 17.05 -0.27
CA ARG A 480 -1.81 16.24 0.29
C ARG A 480 -1.58 16.53 1.77
N LEU A 481 -1.40 15.47 2.56
CA LEU A 481 -1.08 15.55 3.99
C LEU A 481 0.27 16.21 4.27
N TRP A 482 1.23 16.10 3.35
CA TRP A 482 2.45 16.89 3.40
C TRP A 482 2.89 17.31 2.00
N ASN A 483 3.69 18.36 1.95
CA ASN A 483 4.34 18.77 0.71
C ASN A 483 5.46 17.78 0.36
N LEU A 484 5.39 17.15 -0.83
CA LEU A 484 6.33 16.09 -1.24
C LEU A 484 7.78 16.56 -1.43
N GLU A 485 8.04 17.87 -1.54
CA GLU A 485 9.39 18.44 -1.70
C GLU A 485 10.00 18.86 -0.36
N THR A 486 9.21 19.48 0.51
CA THR A 486 9.68 20.06 1.78
C THR A 486 9.42 19.16 2.99
N GLY A 487 8.41 18.30 2.90
CA GLY A 487 7.94 17.44 3.98
C GLY A 487 7.08 18.16 5.01
N VAL A 488 6.78 19.44 4.83
CA VAL A 488 5.92 20.20 5.76
C VAL A 488 4.52 19.56 5.80
N ILE A 489 4.07 19.22 6.99
CA ILE A 489 2.78 18.57 7.25
C ILE A 489 1.67 19.62 7.29
N ASP A 490 0.54 19.30 6.65
CA ASP A 490 -0.69 20.06 6.70
C ASP A 490 -1.62 19.48 7.79
N ARG A 491 -1.67 20.16 8.93
CA ARG A 491 -2.45 19.69 10.09
C ARG A 491 -3.96 19.71 9.85
N GLU A 492 -4.46 20.55 8.95
CA GLU A 492 -5.89 20.53 8.62
C GLU A 492 -6.27 19.22 7.92
N VAL A 493 -5.38 18.72 7.05
CA VAL A 493 -5.55 17.43 6.40
C VAL A 493 -5.50 16.31 7.43
N ALA A 494 -4.51 16.32 8.34
CA ALA A 494 -4.41 15.33 9.41
C ALA A 494 -5.68 15.27 10.27
N HIS A 495 -6.20 16.42 10.69
CA HIS A 495 -7.44 16.49 11.48
C HIS A 495 -8.66 16.05 10.66
N HIS A 496 -8.74 16.40 9.38
CA HIS A 496 -9.80 15.87 8.51
C HIS A 496 -9.78 14.34 8.47
N MET A 497 -8.60 13.73 8.31
CA MET A 497 -8.46 12.28 8.26
C MET A 497 -8.95 11.62 9.58
N ARG A 498 -8.59 12.21 10.73
CA ARG A 498 -9.04 11.80 12.06
C ARG A 498 -10.56 11.90 12.21
N ASP A 499 -11.09 13.09 11.94
CA ASP A 499 -12.49 13.47 12.22
C ASP A 499 -13.48 12.72 11.31
N ASN A 500 -13.01 12.18 10.18
CA ASN A 500 -13.80 11.34 9.28
C ASN A 500 -13.59 9.83 9.49
N GLY A 501 -12.91 9.43 10.57
CA GLY A 501 -12.86 8.04 11.03
C GLY A 501 -11.87 7.13 10.29
N TYR A 502 -10.85 7.70 9.65
CA TYR A 502 -9.78 6.93 9.00
C TYR A 502 -8.66 6.55 9.97
N ASP A 503 -8.47 7.31 11.05
CA ASP A 503 -7.71 6.86 12.21
C ASP A 503 -8.55 5.85 12.99
N LEU A 504 -8.33 4.55 12.73
CA LEU A 504 -9.18 3.48 13.24
C LEU A 504 -9.13 3.37 14.77
N ARG A 505 -7.97 3.59 15.38
CA ARG A 505 -7.82 3.59 16.83
C ARG A 505 -8.62 4.75 17.44
N HIS A 506 -8.49 5.96 16.90
CA HIS A 506 -9.25 7.12 17.40
C HIS A 506 -10.76 6.93 17.19
N TYR A 507 -11.17 6.45 16.02
CA TYR A 507 -12.59 6.15 15.74
C TYR A 507 -13.14 5.13 16.73
N LEU A 508 -12.40 4.06 17.03
CA LEU A 508 -12.79 3.07 18.03
C LEU A 508 -12.93 3.70 19.42
N GLU A 509 -11.98 4.52 19.86
CA GLU A 509 -12.04 5.20 21.16
C GLU A 509 -13.29 6.06 21.32
N GLU A 510 -13.59 6.91 20.34
CA GLU A 510 -14.75 7.78 20.38
C GLU A 510 -16.09 7.01 20.32
N ASN A 511 -16.09 5.85 19.65
CA ASN A 511 -17.33 5.12 19.35
C ASN A 511 -17.51 3.83 20.15
N TRP A 512 -16.55 3.41 20.98
CA TRP A 512 -16.55 2.12 21.67
C TRP A 512 -17.85 1.84 22.44
N PRO A 513 -18.45 2.79 23.19
CA PRO A 513 -19.71 2.53 23.89
C PRO A 513 -20.87 2.14 22.95
N ARG A 514 -20.80 2.54 21.68
CA ARG A 514 -21.81 2.26 20.66
C ARG A 514 -21.50 1.00 19.86
N ILE A 515 -20.26 0.81 19.41
CA ILE A 515 -19.89 -0.28 18.47
C ILE A 515 -19.16 -1.44 19.13
N GLY A 516 -18.59 -1.24 20.33
CA GLY A 516 -17.89 -2.27 21.09
C GLY A 516 -18.71 -3.54 21.30
N PRO A 517 -20.00 -3.47 21.68
CA PRO A 517 -20.86 -4.66 21.81
C PRO A 517 -20.95 -5.52 20.55
N ASP A 518 -20.91 -4.89 19.37
CA ASP A 518 -20.97 -5.58 18.08
C ASP A 518 -19.60 -6.09 17.61
N LEU A 519 -18.51 -5.75 18.30
CA LEU A 519 -17.13 -6.09 17.94
C LEU A 519 -16.49 -7.15 18.85
N VAL A 520 -17.15 -7.53 19.95
CA VAL A 520 -16.61 -8.51 20.91
C VAL A 520 -16.23 -9.82 20.20
N GLY A 521 -14.97 -10.23 20.30
CA GLY A 521 -14.45 -11.47 19.71
C GLY A 521 -14.29 -11.47 18.19
N LYS A 522 -14.46 -10.31 17.53
CA LYS A 522 -14.39 -10.21 16.06
C LYS A 522 -13.03 -9.77 15.53
N ILE A 523 -12.19 -9.11 16.32
CA ILE A 523 -10.93 -8.53 15.85
C ILE A 523 -9.74 -9.43 16.21
N ARG A 524 -8.98 -9.86 15.20
CA ARG A 524 -7.73 -10.61 15.36
C ARG A 524 -6.65 -9.98 14.49
N ILE A 525 -5.52 -9.61 15.10
CA ILE A 525 -4.44 -8.89 14.41
C ILE A 525 -3.12 -9.65 14.59
N TYR A 526 -2.46 -9.93 13.47
CA TYR A 526 -1.18 -10.64 13.42
C TYR A 526 -0.14 -9.73 12.78
N ASN A 527 0.88 -9.32 13.53
CA ASN A 527 1.79 -8.28 13.08
C ASN A 527 3.27 -8.61 13.39
N PRO A 528 4.19 -8.59 12.41
CA PRO A 528 5.60 -8.91 12.63
C PRO A 528 6.37 -7.74 13.25
N GLU A 529 7.25 -7.98 14.23
CA GLU A 529 8.03 -6.87 14.86
C GLU A 529 9.00 -6.18 13.90
N MET A 530 9.59 -6.93 12.97
CA MET A 530 10.55 -6.45 12.00
C MET A 530 9.90 -6.16 10.65
N ASP A 531 8.61 -5.77 10.66
CA ASP A 531 7.93 -5.25 9.48
C ASP A 531 8.77 -4.17 8.78
N GLN A 532 8.95 -4.31 7.47
CA GLN A 532 9.80 -3.44 6.67
C GLN A 532 9.28 -1.99 6.60
N PHE A 533 8.01 -1.71 6.88
CA PHE A 533 7.38 -0.40 6.73
C PHE A 533 7.03 0.29 8.06
N TYR A 534 7.52 -0.26 9.18
CA TYR A 534 7.32 0.30 10.53
C TYR A 534 5.85 0.34 11.01
N LEU A 535 4.98 -0.47 10.42
CA LEU A 535 3.57 -0.63 10.78
C LEU A 535 3.27 -1.13 12.21
N PRO A 536 4.16 -1.89 12.91
CA PRO A 536 3.88 -2.40 14.25
C PRO A 536 3.58 -1.34 15.29
N TYR A 537 4.13 -0.14 15.14
CA TYR A 537 4.00 0.91 16.15
C TYR A 537 2.56 1.42 16.28
N ALA A 538 1.82 1.52 15.17
CA ALA A 538 0.40 1.84 15.21
C ALA A 538 -0.42 0.71 15.84
N VAL A 539 -0.07 -0.55 15.53
CA VAL A 539 -0.75 -1.73 16.09
C VAL A 539 -0.61 -1.81 17.60
N TYR A 540 0.56 -1.47 18.17
CA TYR A 540 0.74 -1.43 19.63
C TYR A 540 -0.19 -0.42 20.32
N LEU A 541 -0.43 0.75 19.71
CA LEU A 541 -1.35 1.74 20.27
C LEU A 541 -2.81 1.29 20.21
N LEU A 542 -3.17 0.57 19.15
CA LEU A 542 -4.49 -0.04 19.03
C LEU A 542 -4.69 -1.18 20.06
N GLU A 543 -3.69 -2.04 20.21
CA GLU A 543 -3.68 -3.13 21.21
C GLU A 543 -3.84 -2.58 22.62
N GLU A 544 -3.02 -1.60 23.01
CA GLU A 544 -3.10 -0.95 24.33
C GLU A 544 -4.51 -0.41 24.62
N PHE A 545 -5.12 0.25 23.63
CA PHE A 545 -6.49 0.74 23.78
C PHE A 545 -7.50 -0.40 23.95
N LEU A 546 -7.48 -1.40 23.07
CA LEU A 546 -8.46 -2.50 23.10
C LEU A 546 -8.31 -3.36 24.36
N GLU A 547 -7.09 -3.65 24.81
CA GLU A 547 -6.85 -4.36 26.08
C GLU A 547 -7.38 -3.57 27.29
N GLY A 548 -7.37 -2.24 27.24
CA GLY A 548 -7.93 -1.37 28.27
C GLY A 548 -9.46 -1.29 28.30
N THR A 549 -10.17 -1.81 27.29
CA THR A 549 -11.64 -1.78 27.24
C THR A 549 -12.26 -2.70 28.29
N THR A 550 -13.31 -2.24 28.99
CA THR A 550 -14.00 -3.01 30.03
C THR A 550 -15.53 -3.06 29.89
N ASP A 551 -16.14 -2.12 29.16
CA ASP A 551 -17.59 -2.06 28.94
C ASP A 551 -17.91 -1.83 27.45
N PRO A 552 -17.96 -2.91 26.63
CA PRO A 552 -17.49 -4.27 26.93
C PRO A 552 -15.97 -4.39 26.78
N HIS A 553 -15.39 -5.49 27.26
CA HIS A 553 -14.03 -5.89 26.88
C HIS A 553 -14.02 -6.45 25.45
N TYR A 554 -13.03 -6.06 24.63
CA TYR A 554 -12.98 -6.41 23.20
C TYR A 554 -12.93 -7.91 22.89
N GLY A 555 -12.27 -8.73 23.74
CA GLY A 555 -12.24 -10.19 23.62
C GLY A 555 -11.62 -10.76 22.33
N GLY A 556 -10.75 -10.01 21.65
CA GLY A 556 -10.06 -10.41 20.40
C GLY A 556 -8.67 -11.02 20.61
N GLU A 557 -7.83 -11.00 19.57
CA GLU A 557 -6.48 -11.57 19.58
C GLU A 557 -5.45 -10.60 18.96
N PHE A 558 -4.29 -10.49 19.60
CA PHE A 558 -3.10 -9.85 19.04
C PHE A 558 -1.91 -10.83 19.10
N VAL A 559 -1.19 -10.99 17.99
CA VAL A 559 0.02 -11.81 17.93
C VAL A 559 1.12 -11.09 17.20
N HIS A 560 2.28 -10.98 17.86
CA HIS A 560 3.46 -10.36 17.30
C HIS A 560 4.49 -11.37 16.81
N GLY A 561 4.86 -11.31 15.53
CA GLY A 561 5.83 -12.21 14.91
C GLY A 561 7.26 -11.90 15.35
N ARG A 562 7.94 -12.86 16.00
CA ARG A 562 9.30 -12.71 16.56
C ARG A 562 10.15 -13.99 16.44
N PRO A 563 11.49 -13.89 16.52
CA PRO A 563 12.29 -12.73 16.12
C PRO A 563 12.38 -12.63 14.58
N MET A 564 12.79 -11.46 14.06
CA MET A 564 13.10 -11.24 12.63
C MET A 564 12.00 -11.70 11.66
N LYS A 565 10.74 -11.51 12.04
CA LYS A 565 9.61 -11.70 11.12
C LYS A 565 9.37 -10.39 10.40
N GLY A 566 9.21 -10.45 9.09
CA GLY A 566 9.03 -9.30 8.21
C GLY A 566 7.59 -9.14 7.74
N HIS A 567 7.33 -8.06 7.02
CA HIS A 567 6.12 -7.84 6.24
C HIS A 567 5.78 -9.08 5.42
N LEU A 568 4.48 -9.37 5.25
CA LEU A 568 3.94 -10.63 4.73
C LEU A 568 3.97 -11.84 5.70
N TRP A 569 4.50 -11.69 6.91
CA TRP A 569 4.53 -12.77 7.89
C TRP A 569 3.12 -13.23 8.31
N SER A 570 2.93 -14.55 8.36
CA SER A 570 1.75 -15.20 8.91
C SER A 570 2.16 -16.34 9.85
N PRO A 571 1.54 -16.47 11.03
CA PRO A 571 1.71 -17.63 11.90
C PRO A 571 0.96 -18.88 11.41
N PHE A 572 0.24 -18.79 10.29
CA PHE A 572 -0.57 -19.89 9.75
C PHE A 572 -0.24 -20.15 8.27
N THR A 573 -0.46 -21.39 7.86
CA THR A 573 -0.75 -21.71 6.46
C THR A 573 -2.11 -21.09 6.07
N ASN A 574 -2.34 -20.83 4.80
CA ASN A 574 -3.64 -20.41 4.28
C ASN A 574 -4.71 -21.46 4.62
N ALA A 575 -4.38 -22.75 4.52
CA ALA A 575 -5.27 -23.84 4.91
C ALA A 575 -5.68 -23.77 6.40
N GLU A 576 -4.73 -23.49 7.31
CA GLU A 576 -5.00 -23.35 8.74
C GLU A 576 -5.82 -22.09 9.04
N LEU A 577 -5.51 -20.97 8.39
CA LEU A 577 -6.29 -19.74 8.51
C LEU A 577 -7.76 -19.97 8.13
N ILE A 578 -8.01 -20.66 7.01
CA ILE A 578 -9.36 -20.98 6.58
C ILE A 578 -10.09 -21.88 7.58
N ARG A 579 -9.41 -22.89 8.16
CA ARG A 579 -10.02 -23.73 9.20
C ARG A 579 -10.41 -22.95 10.44
N ARG A 580 -9.55 -22.03 10.90
CA ARG A 580 -9.84 -21.13 12.03
C ARG A 580 -11.05 -20.23 11.75
N MET A 581 -11.14 -19.68 10.54
CA MET A 581 -12.29 -18.89 10.13
C MET A 581 -13.55 -19.73 10.06
N ALA A 582 -13.48 -20.94 9.51
CA ALA A 582 -14.58 -21.89 9.45
C ALA A 582 -15.10 -22.28 10.84
N GLU A 583 -14.20 -22.54 11.78
CA GLU A 583 -14.53 -22.83 13.18
C GLU A 583 -15.26 -21.64 13.83
N HIS A 584 -14.74 -20.42 13.66
CA HIS A 584 -15.39 -19.21 14.17
C HIS A 584 -16.78 -19.01 13.57
N ILE A 585 -16.94 -19.17 12.25
CA ILE A 585 -18.23 -19.05 11.58
C ILE A 585 -19.21 -20.10 12.13
N SER A 586 -18.78 -21.35 12.24
CA SER A 586 -19.64 -22.44 12.74
C SER A 586 -20.04 -22.22 14.20
N GLY A 587 -19.12 -21.75 15.04
CA GLY A 587 -19.38 -21.47 16.46
C GLY A 587 -20.33 -20.29 16.69
N ASN A 588 -20.41 -19.36 15.73
CA ASN A 588 -21.29 -18.18 15.78
C ASN A 588 -22.55 -18.32 14.92
N ALA A 589 -22.78 -19.49 14.30
CA ALA A 589 -23.98 -19.74 13.52
C ALA A 589 -25.22 -19.74 14.44
N PRO A 590 -26.32 -19.08 14.05
CA PRO A 590 -27.53 -19.07 14.86
C PRO A 590 -28.15 -20.47 14.92
N ALA A 591 -28.91 -20.75 15.98
CA ALA A 591 -29.56 -22.03 16.15
C ALA A 591 -30.45 -22.38 14.95
N GLY A 592 -30.22 -23.56 14.35
CA GLY A 592 -30.94 -24.03 13.17
C GLY A 592 -30.31 -23.64 11.83
N ALA A 593 -29.25 -22.82 11.81
CA ALA A 593 -28.47 -22.61 10.60
C ALA A 593 -27.73 -23.89 10.19
N SER A 594 -27.67 -24.16 8.89
CA SER A 594 -26.93 -25.32 8.37
C SER A 594 -25.41 -25.10 8.48
N THR A 595 -24.74 -26.08 9.06
CA THR A 595 -23.27 -26.20 9.14
C THR A 595 -22.74 -27.33 8.26
N ALA A 596 -23.53 -27.83 7.31
CA ALA A 596 -23.13 -28.93 6.42
C ALA A 596 -21.85 -28.62 5.62
N TRP A 597 -21.61 -27.35 5.32
CA TRP A 597 -20.38 -26.85 4.69
C TRP A 597 -19.13 -27.02 5.56
N TYR A 598 -19.29 -27.08 6.89
CA TYR A 598 -18.22 -27.31 7.87
C TYR A 598 -18.02 -28.81 8.13
N GLU A 599 -19.12 -29.55 8.31
CA GLU A 599 -19.10 -31.00 8.56
C GLU A 599 -18.61 -31.83 7.38
N ALA A 600 -18.81 -31.35 6.15
CA ALA A 600 -18.28 -31.97 4.94
C ALA A 600 -16.75 -32.04 4.90
N GLY A 601 -16.06 -31.28 5.77
CA GLY A 601 -14.61 -31.26 5.91
C GLY A 601 -14.09 -31.80 7.25
N SER A 602 -14.92 -32.35 8.11
CA SER A 602 -14.52 -32.82 9.45
C SER A 602 -14.84 -34.30 9.70
N ARG A 603 -15.15 -35.06 8.64
CA ARG A 603 -15.37 -36.51 8.67
C ARG A 603 -14.21 -37.28 8.08
#